data_AF-A0A9N9QHT3-F1
#
_entry.id   AF-A0A9N9QHT3-F1
#
_cell.length_a   1.000
_cell.length_b   1.000
_cell.length_c   1.000
_cell.angle_alpha   90.00
_cell.angle_beta   90.00
_cell.angle_gamma   90.00
#
_symmetry.space_group_name_H-M   'P 1'
#
loop_
_entity.id
_entity.type
_entity.pdbx_description
1 polymer ?
#
loop_
_entity_poly.entity_id
_entity_poly.type
_entity_poly.pdbx_seq_one_letter_code
_entity_poly.pdbx_strand_id
1 'polypeptide(L)'
;MFERRPELHQFAEVFEQENCTAETIVENGSRIILAIYEAPKIEVSIENHRYMSFAKSTRLNLNTAVKLASLPPTAATACQHLSRVYYQVQNWLGKDLNPEQWTWTINNNILEPLKTLSPPAPDVLLCTIGPQSTYLRPNLRA
;
A
#
# COMPACT_ATOMS: atom_id res chain seq x y z
N MET A 1 -4.81 2.07 20.21
CA MET A 1 -4.16 1.02 19.39
C MET A 1 -2.73 0.77 19.90
N PHE A 2 -1.88 1.79 19.97
CA PHE A 2 -0.55 1.73 20.60
C PHE A 2 -0.58 1.35 22.09
N GLU A 3 -1.58 1.80 22.86
CA GLU A 3 -1.76 1.38 24.27
C GLU A 3 -2.00 -0.13 24.44
N ARG A 4 -2.66 -0.76 23.47
CA ARG A 4 -2.97 -2.21 23.50
C ARG A 4 -1.86 -3.06 22.88
N ARG A 5 -0.96 -2.42 22.15
CA ARG A 5 0.17 -3.02 21.44
C ARG A 5 1.39 -2.12 21.55
N PRO A 6 2.05 -2.09 22.71
CA PRO A 6 3.21 -1.23 22.94
C PRO A 6 4.35 -1.53 21.97
N GLU A 7 4.44 -2.75 21.44
CA GLU A 7 5.41 -3.15 20.42
C GLU A 7 5.37 -2.28 19.15
N LEU A 8 4.24 -1.63 18.86
CA LEU A 8 4.10 -0.79 17.68
C LEU A 8 4.96 0.48 17.72
N HIS A 9 5.37 0.93 18.92
CA HIS A 9 6.31 2.06 19.03
C HIS A 9 7.66 1.69 18.42
N GLN A 10 8.17 0.49 18.70
CA GLN A 10 9.44 0.00 18.14
C GLN A 10 9.39 -0.09 16.62
N PHE A 11 8.24 -0.49 16.06
CA PHE A 11 8.06 -0.52 14.61
C PHE A 11 8.00 0.89 14.01
N ALA A 12 7.46 1.87 14.75
CA ALA A 12 7.37 3.26 14.29
C ALA A 12 8.73 3.99 14.36
N GLU A 13 9.57 3.67 15.35
CA GLU A 13 10.91 4.23 15.52
C GLU A 13 11.80 4.03 14.27
N VAL A 14 11.58 2.95 13.51
CA VAL A 14 12.27 2.71 12.23
C VAL A 14 12.09 3.87 11.24
N PHE A 15 10.98 4.59 11.28
CA PHE A 15 10.72 5.70 10.36
C PHE A 15 11.54 6.95 10.70
N GLU A 16 12.05 7.05 11.93
CA GLU A 16 12.91 8.16 12.39
C GLU A 16 14.39 7.88 12.15
N GLN A 17 14.77 6.60 12.04
CA GLN A 17 16.15 6.19 11.81
C GLN A 17 16.64 6.57 10.41
N GLU A 18 17.89 7.03 10.34
CA GLU A 18 18.54 7.36 9.06
C GLU A 18 18.99 6.10 8.32
N ASN A 19 18.99 6.17 6.99
CA ASN A 19 19.51 5.12 6.10
C ASN A 19 18.85 3.74 6.29
N CYS A 20 17.59 3.69 6.73
CA CYS A 20 16.83 2.45 6.76
C CYS A 20 16.61 1.89 5.36
N THR A 21 16.66 0.56 5.25
CA THR A 21 16.37 -0.12 3.99
C THR A 21 14.86 -0.12 3.73
N ALA A 22 14.47 -0.15 2.45
CA ALA A 22 13.06 -0.27 2.07
C ALA A 22 12.41 -1.53 2.65
N GLU A 23 13.15 -2.63 2.75
CA GLU A 23 12.67 -3.88 3.35
C GLU A 23 12.32 -3.71 4.83
N THR A 24 13.22 -3.11 5.63
CA THR A 24 12.97 -2.87 7.06
C THR A 24 11.79 -1.93 7.26
N ILE A 25 11.65 -0.88 6.44
CA ILE A 25 10.52 0.05 6.49
C ILE A 25 9.20 -0.69 6.17
N VAL A 26 9.20 -1.51 5.12
CA VAL A 26 8.01 -2.26 4.70
C VAL A 26 7.63 -3.30 5.74
N GLU A 27 8.59 -4.04 6.29
CA GLU A 27 8.33 -5.06 7.32
C GLU A 27 7.68 -4.43 8.55
N ASN A 28 8.30 -3.41 9.14
CA ASN A 28 7.82 -2.76 10.36
C ASN A 28 6.51 -2.00 10.12
N GLY A 29 6.43 -1.25 9.02
CA GLY A 29 5.20 -0.57 8.62
C GLY A 29 4.04 -1.52 8.34
N SER A 30 4.31 -2.72 7.79
CA SER A 30 3.28 -3.73 7.57
C SER A 30 2.68 -4.25 8.88
N ARG A 31 3.50 -4.39 9.94
CA ARG A 31 3.00 -4.72 11.28
C ARG A 31 2.06 -3.65 11.83
N ILE A 32 2.38 -2.37 11.60
CA ILE A 32 1.51 -1.26 11.99
C ILE A 32 0.20 -1.28 11.20
N ILE A 33 0.25 -1.50 9.88
CA ILE A 33 -0.94 -1.61 9.04
C ILE A 33 -1.83 -2.77 9.49
N LEU A 34 -1.26 -3.97 9.65
CA LEU A 34 -1.98 -5.14 10.17
C LEU A 34 -2.63 -4.84 11.52
N ALA A 35 -1.93 -4.09 12.37
CA ALA A 35 -2.49 -3.63 13.62
C ALA A 35 -3.69 -2.68 13.45
N ILE A 36 -3.62 -1.69 12.56
CA ILE A 36 -4.75 -0.78 12.26
C ILE A 36 -5.99 -1.56 11.84
N TYR A 37 -5.82 -2.63 11.06
CA TYR A 37 -6.91 -3.50 10.59
C TYR A 37 -7.19 -4.69 11.51
N GLU A 38 -6.83 -4.59 12.80
CA GLU A 38 -7.16 -5.55 13.85
C GLU A 38 -6.71 -7.00 13.55
N ALA A 39 -5.62 -7.17 12.79
CA ALA A 39 -5.06 -8.49 12.53
C ALA A 39 -4.54 -9.14 13.82
N PRO A 40 -4.61 -10.48 13.93
CA PRO A 40 -3.93 -11.22 14.98
C PRO A 40 -2.43 -10.91 15.00
N LYS A 41 -1.80 -10.92 16.19
CA LYS A 41 -0.37 -10.59 16.32
C LYS A 41 0.56 -11.53 15.54
N ILE A 42 0.14 -12.78 15.31
CA ILE A 42 0.89 -13.77 14.54
C ILE A 42 0.81 -13.55 13.03
N GLU A 43 -0.17 -12.77 12.56
CA GLU A 43 -0.31 -12.48 11.14
C GLU A 43 0.83 -11.54 10.69
N VAL A 44 1.42 -11.88 9.55
CA VAL A 44 2.58 -11.18 8.98
C VAL A 44 2.31 -10.69 7.55
N SER A 45 1.32 -11.27 6.86
CA SER A 45 0.98 -10.95 5.48
C SER A 45 -0.25 -10.06 5.39
N ILE A 46 -0.08 -8.90 4.76
CA ILE A 46 -1.18 -7.99 4.43
C ILE A 46 -2.15 -8.67 3.44
N GLU A 47 -1.65 -9.39 2.43
CA GLU A 47 -2.53 -10.06 1.47
C GLU A 47 -3.39 -11.13 2.11
N ASN A 48 -2.79 -11.97 2.98
CA ASN A 48 -3.53 -13.02 3.66
C ASN A 48 -4.63 -12.42 4.56
N HIS A 49 -4.29 -11.42 5.37
CA HIS A 49 -5.28 -10.75 6.22
C HIS A 49 -6.37 -10.05 5.41
N ARG A 50 -6.00 -9.41 4.29
CA ARG A 50 -6.97 -8.76 3.39
C ARG A 50 -7.93 -9.77 2.79
N TYR A 51 -7.43 -10.90 2.30
CA TYR A 51 -8.26 -11.98 1.75
C TYR A 51 -9.22 -12.54 2.82
N MET A 52 -8.70 -12.87 4.00
CA MET A 52 -9.51 -13.39 5.10
C MET A 52 -10.58 -12.38 5.56
N SER A 53 -10.24 -11.10 5.60
CA SER A 53 -11.18 -10.01 5.91
C SER A 53 -12.29 -9.89 4.85
N PHE A 54 -11.93 -10.03 3.57
CA PHE A 54 -12.91 -10.05 2.48
C PHE A 54 -13.84 -11.26 2.56
N ALA A 55 -13.29 -12.47 2.68
CA ALA A 55 -14.05 -13.71 2.78
C ALA A 55 -14.98 -13.72 4.00
N LYS A 56 -14.52 -13.17 5.14
CA LYS A 56 -15.37 -12.99 6.32
C LYS A 56 -16.51 -12.01 6.04
N SER A 57 -16.23 -10.90 5.35
CA SER A 57 -17.22 -9.87 5.05
C SER A 57 -18.32 -10.37 4.11
N THR A 58 -17.96 -11.14 3.06
CA THR A 58 -18.93 -11.73 2.13
C THR A 58 -19.77 -12.81 2.79
N ARG A 59 -19.18 -13.63 3.68
CA ARG A 59 -19.90 -14.68 4.40
C ARG A 59 -20.90 -14.13 5.43
N LEU A 60 -20.55 -13.05 6.13
CA LEU A 60 -21.40 -12.48 7.18
C LEU A 60 -22.49 -11.56 6.63
N ASN A 61 -22.29 -10.96 5.45
CA ASN A 61 -23.20 -9.99 4.86
C ASN A 61 -23.59 -10.40 3.44
N LEU A 62 -24.29 -11.53 3.29
CA LEU A 62 -24.64 -12.08 1.97
C LEU A 62 -25.43 -11.11 1.07
N ASN A 63 -26.19 -10.19 1.67
CA ASN A 63 -27.08 -9.27 0.93
C ASN A 63 -26.55 -7.83 0.87
N THR A 64 -25.31 -7.59 1.31
CA THR A 64 -24.75 -6.24 1.37
C THR A 64 -23.39 -6.20 0.67
N ALA A 65 -23.15 -5.16 -0.12
CA ALA A 65 -21.86 -4.94 -0.75
C ALA A 65 -20.75 -4.85 0.32
N VAL A 66 -19.61 -5.48 0.04
CA VAL A 66 -18.44 -5.39 0.92
C VAL A 66 -17.97 -3.94 0.96
N LYS A 67 -17.86 -3.38 2.17
CA LYS A 67 -17.28 -2.05 2.37
C LYS A 67 -15.77 -2.12 2.13
N LEU A 68 -15.32 -1.76 0.93
CA LEU A 68 -13.91 -1.89 0.55
C LEU A 68 -12.95 -1.13 1.49
N ALA A 69 -13.40 -0.01 2.07
CA ALA A 69 -12.64 0.77 3.05
C ALA A 69 -12.39 0.05 4.39
N SER A 70 -13.11 -1.04 4.69
CA SER A 70 -12.84 -1.85 5.89
C SER A 70 -11.79 -2.92 5.65
N LEU A 71 -11.30 -3.07 4.42
CA LEU A 71 -10.26 -4.04 4.09
C LEU A 71 -8.87 -3.37 4.19
N PRO A 72 -7.84 -4.08 4.68
CA PRO A 72 -6.45 -3.62 4.60
C PRO A 72 -6.07 -3.20 3.18
N PRO A 73 -5.15 -2.25 2.95
CA PRO A 73 -4.64 -1.98 1.60
C PRO A 73 -4.07 -3.26 0.95
N THR A 74 -3.86 -3.25 -0.37
CA THR A 74 -3.03 -4.29 -1.00
C THR A 74 -1.58 -4.12 -0.54
N ALA A 75 -0.77 -5.18 -0.55
CA ALA A 75 0.63 -5.06 -0.15
C ALA A 75 1.42 -4.08 -1.02
N ALA A 76 1.19 -4.08 -2.34
CA ALA A 76 1.82 -3.10 -3.24
C ALA A 76 1.49 -1.65 -2.84
N THR A 77 0.22 -1.35 -2.54
CA THR A 77 -0.18 -0.01 -2.07
C THR A 77 0.39 0.30 -0.68
N ALA A 78 0.46 -0.69 0.21
CA ALA A 78 1.09 -0.55 1.51
C ALA A 78 2.58 -0.20 1.37
N CYS A 79 3.35 -0.93 0.56
CA CYS A 79 4.76 -0.66 0.30
C CYS A 79 4.97 0.78 -0.18
N GLN A 80 4.23 1.20 -1.21
CA GLN A 80 4.32 2.57 -1.73
C GLN A 80 3.96 3.62 -0.67
N HIS A 81 2.91 3.39 0.12
CA HIS A 81 2.51 4.31 1.18
C HIS A 81 3.60 4.42 2.25
N LEU A 82 4.14 3.30 2.72
CA LEU A 82 5.19 3.26 3.74
C LEU A 82 6.47 3.96 3.26
N SER A 83 6.86 3.77 1.99
CA SER A 83 7.98 4.51 1.40
C SER A 83 7.76 6.03 1.43
N ARG A 84 6.56 6.50 1.10
CA ARG A 84 6.25 7.94 1.17
C ARG A 84 6.23 8.47 2.59
N VAL A 85 5.70 7.70 3.54
CA VAL A 85 5.70 8.08 4.96
C VAL A 85 7.14 8.22 5.46
N TYR A 86 8.02 7.27 5.13
CA TYR A 86 9.44 7.38 5.48
C TYR A 86 10.06 8.65 4.92
N TYR A 87 9.92 8.91 3.61
CA TYR A 87 10.41 10.14 3.00
C TYR A 87 9.91 11.40 3.71
N GLN A 88 8.61 11.44 4.02
CA GLN A 88 8.00 12.60 4.65
C GLN A 88 8.50 12.82 6.09
N VAL A 89 8.67 11.74 6.87
CA VAL A 89 9.25 11.80 8.23
C VAL A 89 10.70 12.28 8.16
N GLN A 90 11.51 11.73 7.26
CA GLN A 90 12.91 12.12 7.10
C GLN A 90 13.04 13.59 6.67
N ASN A 91 12.17 14.06 5.77
CA ASN A 91 12.12 15.48 5.39
C ASN A 91 11.75 16.39 6.59
N TRP A 92 10.82 15.97 7.46
CA TRP A 92 10.52 16.69 8.70
C TRP A 92 11.69 16.73 9.69
N LEU A 93 12.55 15.71 9.67
CA LEU A 93 13.79 15.66 10.44
C LEU A 93 14.94 16.45 9.78
N GLY A 94 14.67 17.16 8.69
CA GLY A 94 15.66 17.98 7.97
C GLY A 94 16.62 17.19 7.10
N LYS A 95 16.25 15.96 6.72
CA LYS A 95 17.05 15.12 5.81
C LYS A 95 16.65 15.38 4.36
N ASP A 96 17.65 15.55 3.51
CA ASP A 96 17.47 15.71 2.07
C ASP A 96 17.58 14.35 1.39
N LEU A 97 16.43 13.74 1.10
CA LEU A 97 16.34 12.49 0.36
C LEU A 97 15.89 12.77 -1.07
N ASN A 98 16.36 11.98 -2.03
CA ASN A 98 15.82 12.05 -3.39
C ASN A 98 14.37 11.52 -3.40
N PRO A 99 13.34 12.35 -3.64
CA PRO A 99 11.95 11.91 -3.61
C PRO A 99 11.63 10.76 -4.57
N GLU A 100 12.28 10.70 -5.73
CA GLU A 100 11.99 9.70 -6.76
C GLU A 100 12.35 8.27 -6.31
N GLN A 101 13.29 8.14 -5.36
CA GLN A 101 13.62 6.86 -4.74
C GLN A 101 12.55 6.38 -3.75
N TRP A 102 11.63 7.26 -3.34
CA TRP A 102 10.63 7.00 -2.31
C TRP A 102 9.20 7.08 -2.85
N THR A 103 9.02 6.66 -4.11
CA THR A 103 7.72 6.56 -4.79
C THR A 103 6.99 7.89 -4.99
N TRP A 104 7.76 8.96 -5.13
CA TRP A 104 7.30 10.24 -5.67
C TRP A 104 7.78 10.41 -7.11
N THR A 105 7.12 11.28 -7.87
CA THR A 105 7.53 11.69 -9.22
C THR A 105 7.51 13.20 -9.30
N ILE A 106 8.46 13.81 -10.01
CA ILE A 106 8.48 15.25 -10.23
C ILE A 106 7.87 15.54 -11.59
N ASN A 107 6.66 16.09 -11.62
CA ASN A 107 5.98 16.50 -12.84
C ASN A 107 5.80 18.02 -12.83
N ASN A 108 6.40 18.74 -13.78
CA ASN A 108 6.32 20.22 -13.86
C ASN A 108 6.71 20.93 -12.55
N ASN A 109 7.80 20.49 -11.89
CA ASN A 109 8.24 20.96 -10.57
C ASN A 109 7.24 20.73 -9.42
N ILE A 110 6.22 19.90 -9.63
CA ILE A 110 5.27 19.48 -8.60
C ILE A 110 5.60 18.05 -8.20
N LEU A 111 5.66 17.82 -6.89
CA LEU A 111 5.87 16.50 -6.33
C LEU A 111 4.54 15.74 -6.28
N GLU A 112 4.44 14.65 -7.05
CA GLU A 112 3.24 13.83 -7.14
C GLU A 112 3.48 12.41 -6.65
N PRO A 113 2.55 11.80 -5.88
CA PRO A 113 2.73 10.45 -5.40
C PRO A 113 2.51 9.45 -6.53
N LEU A 114 3.42 8.47 -6.66
CA LEU A 114 3.25 7.34 -7.56
C LEU A 114 2.08 6.47 -7.06
N LYS A 115 1.00 6.41 -7.84
CA LYS A 115 -0.28 5.81 -7.41
C LYS A 115 -0.30 4.29 -7.47
N THR A 116 0.19 3.70 -8.57
CA THR A 116 0.29 2.24 -8.77
C THR A 116 1.25 1.96 -9.92
N LEU A 117 2.08 0.92 -9.78
CA LEU A 117 2.84 0.35 -10.89
C LEU A 117 2.17 -0.91 -11.46
N SER A 118 1.16 -1.42 -10.76
CA SER A 118 0.42 -2.61 -11.17
C SER A 118 -0.74 -2.24 -12.10
N PRO A 119 -1.05 -3.11 -13.08
CA PRO A 119 -2.26 -2.95 -13.88
C PRO A 119 -3.51 -2.99 -13.00
N PRO A 120 -4.61 -2.34 -13.41
CA PRO A 120 -5.85 -2.27 -12.62
C PRO A 120 -6.49 -3.63 -12.39
N ALA A 121 -6.26 -4.60 -13.28
CA ALA A 121 -6.63 -6.00 -13.14
C ALA A 121 -5.72 -6.88 -14.04
N PRO A 122 -5.59 -8.18 -13.75
CA PRO A 122 -5.01 -9.14 -14.67
C PRO A 122 -5.68 -9.09 -16.06
N ASP A 123 -4.89 -9.22 -17.12
CA ASP A 123 -5.38 -9.12 -18.50
C ASP A 123 -6.51 -10.12 -18.80
N VAL A 124 -6.40 -11.34 -18.25
CA VAL A 124 -7.44 -12.38 -18.40
C VAL A 124 -8.80 -11.92 -17.86
N LEU A 125 -8.79 -11.17 -16.74
CA LEU A 125 -10.02 -10.63 -16.17
C LEU A 125 -10.55 -9.51 -17.06
N LEU A 126 -9.71 -8.57 -17.50
CA LEU A 126 -10.11 -7.49 -18.42
C LEU A 126 -10.72 -8.03 -19.72
N CYS A 127 -10.14 -9.11 -20.27
CA CYS A 127 -10.67 -9.80 -21.45
C CYS A 127 -12.04 -10.48 -21.20
N THR A 128 -12.36 -10.85 -19.95
CA THR A 128 -13.62 -11.49 -19.60
C THR A 128 -14.76 -10.49 -19.42
N ILE A 129 -14.45 -9.26 -18.97
CA ILE A 129 -15.45 -8.20 -18.69
C ILE A 129 -15.64 -7.22 -19.86
N GLY A 130 -14.67 -7.12 -20.76
CA GLY A 130 -14.81 -6.32 -21.98
C GLY A 130 -15.63 -7.06 -23.05
N PRO A 131 -16.49 -6.39 -23.83
CA PRO A 131 -16.85 -6.92 -25.14
C PRO A 131 -15.56 -7.05 -25.95
N GLN A 132 -15.49 -7.90 -26.98
CA GLN A 132 -14.38 -7.87 -27.95
C GLN A 132 -14.17 -6.41 -28.41
N SER A 133 -13.18 -5.72 -27.84
CA SER A 133 -13.04 -4.28 -27.99
C SER A 133 -11.65 -4.01 -28.54
N THR A 134 -11.65 -3.65 -29.81
CA THR A 134 -10.57 -3.27 -30.71
C THR A 134 -9.76 -2.04 -30.27
N TYR A 135 -9.63 -1.75 -28.98
CA TYR A 135 -8.85 -0.61 -28.47
C TYR A 135 -7.49 -1.03 -27.95
N LEU A 136 -6.67 -1.58 -28.84
CA LEU A 136 -5.22 -1.47 -28.76
C LEU A 136 -4.72 -1.04 -30.15
N ARG A 137 -4.89 0.25 -30.46
CA ARG A 137 -4.00 0.93 -31.40
C ARG A 137 -3.04 1.79 -30.57
N PRO A 138 -1.73 1.51 -30.56
CA PRO A 138 -0.77 2.48 -30.06
C PRO A 138 -0.73 3.66 -31.03
N ASN A 139 -1.09 4.84 -30.55
CA ASN A 139 -0.77 6.09 -31.22
C ASN A 139 0.76 6.26 -31.18
N LEU A 140 1.43 5.95 -32.30
CA LEU A 140 2.73 6.53 -32.60
C LEU A 140 2.52 8.01 -32.97
N ARG A 141 2.95 8.89 -32.07
CA ARG A 141 3.39 10.25 -32.39
C ARG A 141 4.61 10.59 -31.54
N ALA A 142 5.79 10.34 -32.13
CA ALA A 142 6.81 11.35 -32.39
C ALA A 142 7.67 10.80 -33.54
#